data_AF-A0A226D627-F1
#
_entry.id   AF-A0A226D627-F1
#
_cell.length_a   1.000
_cell.length_b   1.000
_cell.length_c   1.000
_cell.angle_alpha   90.00
_cell.angle_beta   90.00
_cell.angle_gamma   90.00
#
_symmetry.space_group_name_H-M   'P 1'
#
loop_
_entity.id
_entity.type
_entity.pdbx_description
1 polymer ?
#
loop_
_entity_poly.entity_id
_entity_poly.type
_entity_poly.pdbx_seq_one_letter_code
_entity_poly.pdbx_strand_id
1 'polypeptide(L)'
;MSAYPDTPLLPPPPPPKKGDDHFFLKFAKFNLTAVIVAIIVFRILPYLNRAEIQSDGSTWYATRWHAYAASSSPPTGNSATNVTIRVDRVTTKLFGSDLALNFDLVQEWEDKRLAVVQEDGIRTKSADITTKNVESIVNQRHGKFTPIWKPSLATVPPHVADKSNETTWLRQDGGVMRTQSINIVAAPAPGSGPFNETDSVHYVVKIYSTREFQSRVALQWNISEPFRFISPNPENLTYSNPWRVDITTGQCDMHVNWGDFLLTKLSCLEMGFKLRRVQKPEVKIPDNLNTNSTVLELLFAAYGTILCIISFHVYRVYSRAEFLP
;
A
#
# COMPACT_ATOMS: atom_id res chain seq x y z
N MET A 1 -86.60 81.44 -0.55
CA MET A 1 -85.68 81.03 0.54
C MET A 1 -86.38 79.88 1.27
N SER A 2 -85.92 78.64 1.34
CA SER A 2 -84.57 78.09 1.31
C SER A 2 -84.60 76.70 0.63
N ALA A 3 -83.58 76.41 -0.17
CA ALA A 3 -83.26 75.10 -0.72
C ALA A 3 -82.08 74.51 0.06
N TYR A 4 -82.06 73.19 0.30
CA TYR A 4 -80.93 72.23 0.38
C TYR A 4 -81.48 70.90 0.95
N PRO A 5 -80.90 69.72 0.63
CA PRO A 5 -81.42 68.84 -0.40
C PRO A 5 -81.56 67.37 0.06
N ASP A 6 -82.39 66.62 -0.65
CA ASP A 6 -82.42 65.16 -0.53
C ASP A 6 -81.07 64.58 -0.98
N THR A 7 -80.39 63.91 -0.05
CA THR A 7 -79.15 63.18 -0.31
C THR A 7 -79.51 61.87 -1.03
N PRO A 8 -78.94 61.53 -2.21
CA PRO A 8 -79.22 60.25 -2.84
C PRO A 8 -78.59 59.13 -2.01
N LEU A 9 -79.39 58.13 -1.64
CA LEU A 9 -78.90 56.88 -1.08
C LEU A 9 -77.96 56.19 -2.08
N LEU A 10 -76.73 55.89 -1.64
CA LEU A 10 -75.78 55.12 -2.43
C LEU A 10 -76.36 53.72 -2.71
N PRO A 11 -76.24 53.19 -3.94
CA PRO A 11 -76.67 51.83 -4.23
C PRO A 11 -75.83 50.82 -3.43
N PRO A 12 -76.45 49.69 -3.00
CA PRO A 12 -75.74 48.68 -2.22
C PRO A 12 -74.54 48.14 -3.01
N PRO A 13 -73.43 47.80 -2.33
CA PRO A 13 -72.25 47.27 -2.99
C PRO A 13 -72.60 45.96 -3.74
N PRO A 14 -72.05 45.74 -4.93
CA PRO A 14 -72.30 44.52 -5.69
C PRO A 14 -71.82 43.30 -4.89
N PRO A 15 -72.53 42.15 -4.99
CA PRO A 15 -72.10 40.94 -4.30
C PRO A 15 -70.69 40.57 -4.75
N PRO A 16 -69.83 40.06 -3.83
CA PRO A 16 -68.48 39.66 -4.19
C PRO A 16 -68.55 38.64 -5.32
N LYS A 17 -67.85 38.91 -6.43
CA LYS A 17 -67.71 37.96 -7.53
C LYS A 17 -67.13 36.68 -6.94
N LYS A 18 -67.88 35.57 -7.02
CA LYS A 18 -67.38 34.20 -6.80
C LYS A 18 -66.33 33.90 -7.89
N GLY A 19 -65.15 34.47 -7.72
CA GLY A 19 -63.99 34.28 -8.57
C GLY A 19 -62.95 33.49 -7.79
N ASP A 20 -62.47 32.43 -8.42
CA ASP A 20 -61.13 31.86 -8.25
C ASP A 20 -60.91 30.73 -7.23
N ASP A 21 -61.79 30.45 -6.28
CA ASP A 21 -61.59 29.31 -5.36
C ASP A 21 -61.45 27.96 -6.09
N HIS A 22 -62.21 27.79 -7.17
CA HIS A 22 -62.20 26.57 -7.97
C HIS A 22 -60.97 26.48 -8.90
N PHE A 23 -60.37 27.62 -9.26
CA PHE A 23 -59.17 27.68 -10.08
C PHE A 23 -57.92 27.43 -9.22
N PHE A 24 -57.84 28.08 -8.05
CA PHE A 24 -56.79 27.84 -7.06
C PHE A 24 -56.76 26.38 -6.59
N LEU A 25 -57.93 25.77 -6.32
CA LEU A 25 -57.99 24.37 -5.91
C LEU A 25 -57.53 23.40 -7.00
N LYS A 26 -57.88 23.65 -8.27
CA LYS A 26 -57.41 22.85 -9.41
C LYS A 26 -55.90 23.02 -9.65
N PHE A 27 -55.40 24.26 -9.57
CA PHE A 27 -53.98 24.55 -9.71
C PHE A 27 -53.16 23.91 -8.58
N ALA A 28 -53.63 24.00 -7.34
CA ALA A 28 -52.99 23.37 -6.19
C ALA A 28 -52.97 21.83 -6.31
N LYS A 29 -54.09 21.21 -6.71
CA LYS A 29 -54.14 19.76 -6.95
C LYS A 29 -53.19 19.31 -8.06
N PHE A 30 -53.10 20.07 -9.15
CA PHE A 30 -52.21 19.73 -10.27
C PHE A 30 -50.74 19.82 -9.85
N ASN A 31 -50.34 20.88 -9.16
CA ASN A 31 -48.98 21.04 -8.64
C ASN A 31 -48.64 19.97 -7.60
N LEU A 32 -49.54 19.67 -6.67
CA LEU A 32 -49.34 18.61 -5.68
C LEU A 32 -49.14 17.26 -6.36
N THR A 33 -49.95 16.94 -7.37
CA THR A 33 -49.84 15.68 -8.12
C THR A 33 -48.52 15.61 -8.89
N ALA A 34 -48.11 16.70 -9.54
CA ALA A 34 -46.82 16.78 -10.23
C ALA A 34 -45.62 16.62 -9.26
N VAL A 35 -45.70 17.24 -8.07
CA VAL A 35 -44.67 17.10 -7.02
C VAL A 35 -44.61 15.67 -6.49
N ILE A 36 -45.76 15.03 -6.25
CA ILE A 36 -45.81 13.63 -5.80
C ILE A 36 -45.22 12.70 -6.87
N VAL A 37 -45.59 12.88 -8.14
CA VAL A 37 -45.01 12.11 -9.25
C VAL A 37 -43.51 12.35 -9.36
N ALA A 38 -43.04 13.59 -9.24
CA ALA A 38 -41.62 13.90 -9.24
C ALA A 38 -40.89 13.22 -8.08
N ILE A 39 -41.43 13.27 -6.86
CA ILE A 39 -40.86 12.57 -5.70
C ILE A 39 -40.81 11.06 -5.94
N ILE A 40 -41.88 10.46 -6.44
CA ILE A 40 -41.95 9.02 -6.74
C ILE A 40 -40.90 8.65 -7.80
N VAL A 41 -40.82 9.40 -8.89
CA VAL A 41 -39.85 9.19 -9.97
C VAL A 41 -38.41 9.34 -9.44
N PHE A 42 -38.11 10.41 -8.70
CA PHE A 42 -36.78 10.61 -8.10
C PHE A 42 -36.42 9.57 -7.02
N ARG A 43 -37.41 9.01 -6.33
CA ARG A 43 -37.21 7.98 -5.30
C ARG A 43 -37.11 6.57 -5.88
N ILE A 44 -37.80 6.27 -6.99
CA ILE A 44 -37.84 4.94 -7.62
C ILE A 44 -36.74 4.76 -8.67
N LEU A 45 -36.36 5.80 -9.43
CA LEU A 45 -35.26 5.70 -10.41
C LEU A 45 -33.95 5.09 -9.87
N PRO A 46 -33.51 5.41 -8.63
CA PRO A 46 -32.31 4.81 -8.05
C PRO A 46 -32.40 3.28 -7.91
N TYR A 47 -33.60 2.72 -7.71
CA TYR A 47 -33.81 1.27 -7.56
C TYR A 47 -33.79 0.54 -8.91
N LEU A 48 -34.23 1.19 -10.00
CA LEU A 48 -34.20 0.63 -11.35
C LEU A 48 -32.79 0.59 -11.97
N ASN A 49 -31.84 1.33 -11.38
CA ASN A 49 -30.48 1.52 -11.88
C ASN A 49 -29.42 0.99 -10.89
N ARG A 50 -29.72 -0.15 -10.26
CA ARG A 50 -28.90 -0.81 -9.25
C ARG A 50 -27.92 -1.78 -9.93
N ALA A 51 -26.66 -1.75 -9.53
CA ALA A 51 -25.72 -2.84 -9.84
C ALA A 51 -25.68 -3.78 -8.65
N GLU A 52 -25.72 -5.08 -8.91
CA GLU A 52 -25.69 -6.11 -7.89
C GLU A 52 -24.29 -6.69 -7.77
N ILE A 53 -23.86 -6.93 -6.54
CA ILE A 53 -22.60 -7.58 -6.21
C ILE A 53 -22.91 -8.82 -5.40
N GLN A 54 -22.95 -9.95 -6.08
CA GLN A 54 -23.12 -11.25 -5.46
C GLN A 54 -21.76 -11.79 -5.02
N SER A 55 -21.69 -12.29 -3.79
CA SER A 55 -20.55 -13.04 -3.27
C SER A 55 -21.05 -13.91 -2.13
N ASP A 56 -20.85 -15.23 -2.26
CA ASP A 56 -21.02 -16.30 -1.26
C ASP A 56 -21.92 -15.93 -0.07
N GLY A 57 -23.24 -15.88 -0.31
CA GLY A 57 -24.26 -15.70 0.73
C GLY A 57 -24.58 -14.25 1.12
N SER A 58 -23.95 -13.23 0.53
CA SER A 58 -24.29 -11.82 0.76
C SER A 58 -24.42 -11.03 -0.55
N THR A 59 -25.49 -10.24 -0.66
CA THR A 59 -25.71 -9.35 -1.81
C THR A 59 -25.45 -7.91 -1.42
N TRP A 60 -24.55 -7.24 -2.14
CA TRP A 60 -24.42 -5.79 -2.03
C TRP A 60 -24.97 -5.11 -3.26
N TYR A 61 -25.30 -3.84 -3.07
CA TYR A 61 -25.85 -3.05 -4.14
C TYR A 61 -25.18 -1.70 -4.24
N ALA A 62 -24.77 -1.38 -5.46
CA ALA A 62 -24.26 -0.08 -5.80
C ALA A 62 -25.37 0.75 -6.44
N THR A 63 -25.60 1.94 -5.90
CA THR A 63 -26.43 2.96 -6.54
C THR A 63 -25.57 3.80 -7.46
N ARG A 64 -26.04 4.06 -8.69
CA ARG A 64 -25.41 5.00 -9.66
C ARG A 64 -24.12 4.53 -10.35
N TRP A 65 -23.74 3.26 -10.24
CA TRP A 65 -22.59 2.70 -10.97
C TRP A 65 -22.72 2.75 -12.50
N HIS A 66 -23.95 2.76 -13.03
CA HIS A 66 -24.19 2.97 -14.46
C HIS A 66 -23.62 4.30 -15.00
N ALA A 67 -23.43 5.29 -14.13
CA ALA A 67 -22.84 6.59 -14.48
C ALA A 67 -21.35 6.68 -14.07
N TYR A 68 -20.75 5.57 -13.61
CA TYR A 68 -19.36 5.55 -13.19
C TYR A 68 -18.42 5.71 -14.39
N ALA A 69 -17.53 6.70 -14.32
CA ALA A 69 -16.56 6.99 -15.36
C ALA A 69 -15.17 6.46 -14.99
N ALA A 70 -14.88 5.22 -15.38
CA ALA A 70 -13.60 4.55 -15.12
C ALA A 70 -12.38 5.21 -15.79
N SER A 71 -12.61 6.07 -16.78
CA SER A 71 -11.55 6.86 -17.43
C SER A 71 -11.04 8.02 -16.57
N SER A 72 -11.66 8.30 -15.41
CA SER A 72 -11.36 9.45 -14.57
C SER A 72 -11.04 9.04 -13.13
N SER A 73 -9.96 9.62 -12.60
CA SER A 73 -9.61 9.51 -11.19
C SER A 73 -10.76 10.02 -10.31
N PRO A 74 -10.89 9.53 -9.06
CA PRO A 74 -11.89 10.00 -8.12
C PRO A 74 -11.84 11.53 -7.98
N PRO A 75 -13.00 12.22 -8.04
CA PRO A 75 -13.04 13.65 -7.85
C PRO A 75 -12.79 13.96 -6.38
N THR A 76 -11.67 14.59 -6.10
CA THR A 76 -11.22 14.95 -4.75
C THR A 76 -11.35 16.45 -4.51
N GLY A 77 -12.37 17.11 -5.05
CA GLY A 77 -12.62 18.55 -4.86
C GLY A 77 -11.39 19.40 -5.23
N ASN A 78 -10.60 19.79 -4.22
CA ASN A 78 -9.36 20.58 -4.34
C ASN A 78 -8.07 19.81 -3.96
N SER A 79 -8.18 18.51 -3.69
CA SER A 79 -7.07 17.64 -3.26
C SER A 79 -6.76 16.58 -4.30
N ALA A 80 -5.59 15.95 -4.22
CA ALA A 80 -5.27 14.78 -5.02
C ALA A 80 -5.93 13.52 -4.44
N THR A 81 -6.16 12.52 -5.28
CA THR A 81 -6.48 11.16 -4.81
C THR A 81 -5.23 10.55 -4.21
N ASN A 82 -5.26 10.24 -2.92
CA ASN A 82 -4.17 9.58 -2.24
C ASN A 82 -4.21 8.07 -2.53
N VAL A 83 -3.10 7.56 -3.05
CA VAL A 83 -2.88 6.13 -3.27
C VAL A 83 -1.76 5.70 -2.34
N THR A 84 -2.11 4.87 -1.36
CA THR A 84 -1.16 4.28 -0.42
C THR A 84 -0.54 3.05 -1.07
N ILE A 85 0.78 2.96 -1.03
CA ILE A 85 1.58 1.88 -1.61
C ILE A 85 2.23 1.08 -0.49
N ARG A 86 2.13 -0.24 -0.59
CA ARG A 86 2.89 -1.21 0.21
C ARG A 86 3.47 -2.28 -0.71
N VAL A 87 4.63 -2.79 -0.34
CA VAL A 87 5.31 -3.88 -1.06
C VAL A 87 5.33 -5.12 -0.18
N ASP A 88 4.60 -6.15 -0.58
CA ASP A 88 4.53 -7.42 0.13
C ASP A 88 5.30 -8.52 -0.63
N ARG A 89 5.60 -9.61 0.06
CA ARG A 89 6.13 -10.84 -0.54
C ARG A 89 7.42 -10.65 -1.35
N VAL A 90 8.30 -9.78 -0.87
CA VAL A 90 9.55 -9.48 -1.57
C VAL A 90 10.47 -10.70 -1.55
N THR A 91 10.88 -11.10 -2.74
CA THR A 91 11.94 -12.08 -3.01
C THR A 91 13.02 -11.41 -3.84
N THR A 92 14.27 -11.70 -3.50
CA THR A 92 15.43 -11.05 -4.12
C THR A 92 16.41 -12.11 -4.58
N LYS A 93 17.06 -11.89 -5.73
CA LYS A 93 18.08 -12.78 -6.26
C LYS A 93 19.11 -11.99 -7.06
N LEU A 94 20.39 -12.30 -6.85
CA LEU A 94 21.47 -11.71 -7.64
C LEU A 94 21.77 -12.53 -8.89
N PHE A 95 21.95 -11.86 -10.02
CA PHE A 95 22.38 -12.42 -11.29
C PHE A 95 23.55 -11.61 -11.83
N GLY A 96 24.78 -12.09 -11.60
CA GLY A 96 25.98 -11.28 -11.87
C GLY A 96 25.98 -10.04 -10.97
N SER A 97 25.97 -8.85 -11.59
CA SER A 97 25.85 -7.55 -10.90
C SER A 97 24.42 -7.10 -10.65
N ASP A 98 23.44 -7.74 -11.29
CA ASP A 98 22.06 -7.24 -11.32
C ASP A 98 21.22 -7.87 -10.21
N LEU A 99 20.28 -7.09 -9.67
CA LEU A 99 19.34 -7.52 -8.65
C LEU A 99 17.98 -7.80 -9.27
N ALA A 100 17.59 -9.07 -9.28
CA ALA A 100 16.23 -9.47 -9.58
C ALA A 100 15.36 -9.35 -8.32
N LEU A 101 14.22 -8.70 -8.48
CA LEU A 101 13.22 -8.44 -7.46
C LEU A 101 11.88 -8.99 -7.94
N ASN A 102 11.23 -9.79 -7.11
CA ASN A 102 9.83 -10.18 -7.30
C ASN A 102 9.05 -9.83 -6.03
N PHE A 103 7.95 -9.10 -6.18
CA PHE A 103 7.14 -8.64 -5.06
C PHE A 103 5.69 -8.39 -5.48
N ASP A 104 4.79 -8.38 -4.50
CA ASP A 104 3.41 -7.97 -4.67
C ASP A 104 3.27 -6.47 -4.35
N LEU A 105 2.90 -5.69 -5.36
CA LEU A 105 2.59 -4.26 -5.23
C LEU A 105 1.14 -4.10 -4.79
N VAL A 106 0.95 -3.68 -3.53
CA VAL A 106 -0.34 -3.39 -2.94
C VAL A 106 -0.64 -1.89 -3.06
N GLN A 107 -1.79 -1.58 -3.64
CA GLN A 107 -2.26 -0.22 -3.90
C GLN A 107 -3.61 -0.04 -3.19
N GLU A 108 -3.72 0.95 -2.32
CA GLU A 108 -4.95 1.25 -1.58
C GLU A 108 -5.38 2.71 -1.82
N TRP A 109 -6.65 2.93 -2.16
CA TRP A 109 -7.22 4.27 -2.33
C TRP A 109 -8.71 4.29 -1.98
N GLU A 110 -9.27 5.49 -1.84
CA GLU A 110 -10.70 5.67 -1.62
C GLU A 110 -11.39 6.22 -2.88
N ASP A 111 -12.51 5.61 -3.27
CA ASP A 111 -13.42 6.16 -4.28
C ASP A 111 -14.86 6.10 -3.76
N LYS A 112 -15.34 7.24 -3.24
CA LYS A 112 -16.71 7.36 -2.68
C LYS A 112 -17.81 7.04 -3.69
N ARG A 113 -17.51 7.09 -5.00
CA ARG A 113 -18.45 6.69 -6.06
C ARG A 113 -18.68 5.17 -6.08
N LEU A 114 -17.75 4.41 -5.49
CA LEU A 114 -17.80 2.95 -5.38
C LEU A 114 -18.43 2.44 -4.08
N ALA A 115 -18.88 3.33 -3.19
CA ALA A 115 -19.53 2.92 -1.95
C ALA A 115 -20.84 2.15 -2.22
N VAL A 116 -21.08 1.10 -1.44
CA VAL A 116 -22.18 0.15 -1.65
C VAL A 116 -22.96 -0.11 -0.36
N VAL A 117 -24.20 -0.58 -0.52
CA VAL A 117 -25.14 -0.83 0.58
C VAL A 117 -25.54 -2.30 0.58
N GLN A 118 -25.57 -2.92 1.76
CA GLN A 118 -26.05 -4.29 1.94
C GLN A 118 -27.59 -4.34 1.88
N GLU A 119 -28.14 -5.45 1.38
CA GLU A 119 -29.59 -5.64 1.17
C GLU A 119 -30.45 -5.34 2.41
N ASP A 120 -29.97 -5.73 3.59
CA ASP A 120 -30.75 -5.66 4.83
C ASP A 120 -30.87 -4.26 5.43
N GLY A 121 -30.30 -3.22 4.81
CA GLY A 121 -30.43 -1.81 5.23
C GLY A 121 -29.81 -1.48 6.60
N ILE A 122 -29.44 -2.48 7.39
CA ILE A 122 -28.69 -2.32 8.63
C ILE A 122 -27.27 -1.98 8.23
N ARG A 123 -26.91 -0.69 8.38
CA ARG A 123 -25.51 -0.29 8.57
C ARG A 123 -25.04 -0.91 9.88
N THR A 124 -24.78 -2.22 9.88
CA THR A 124 -24.04 -2.84 10.97
C THR A 124 -22.70 -2.14 10.94
N LYS A 125 -22.43 -1.34 11.97
CA LYS A 125 -21.08 -0.96 12.39
C LYS A 125 -20.34 -2.23 12.84
N SER A 126 -20.40 -3.32 12.06
CA SER A 126 -19.59 -4.49 12.32
C SER A 126 -18.18 -4.11 11.90
N ALA A 127 -17.26 -4.30 12.83
CA ALA A 127 -15.83 -4.07 12.64
C ALA A 127 -15.21 -5.05 11.62
N ASP A 128 -15.99 -5.99 11.06
CA ASP A 128 -15.60 -6.76 9.88
C ASP A 128 -15.72 -5.88 8.64
N ILE A 129 -14.57 -5.35 8.21
CA ILE A 129 -14.39 -4.74 6.89
C ILE A 129 -14.60 -5.85 5.86
N THR A 130 -15.86 -6.09 5.53
CA THR A 130 -16.21 -7.02 4.46
C THR A 130 -15.67 -6.42 3.15
N THR A 131 -14.92 -7.24 2.40
CA THR A 131 -14.34 -6.91 1.11
C THR A 131 -14.89 -7.86 0.06
N LYS A 132 -15.13 -7.37 -1.16
CA LYS A 132 -15.57 -8.21 -2.29
C LYS A 132 -14.65 -8.04 -3.48
N ASN A 133 -14.41 -9.12 -4.23
CA ASN A 133 -13.65 -9.03 -5.46
C ASN A 133 -14.44 -8.18 -6.45
N VAL A 134 -13.80 -7.15 -7.01
CA VAL A 134 -14.41 -6.27 -7.99
C VAL A 134 -14.84 -7.04 -9.23
N GLU A 135 -14.07 -8.04 -9.65
CA GLU A 135 -14.34 -8.85 -10.84
C GLU A 135 -15.62 -9.70 -10.72
N SER A 136 -16.11 -9.94 -9.50
CA SER A 136 -17.39 -10.62 -9.28
C SER A 136 -18.60 -9.69 -9.43
N ILE A 137 -18.38 -8.41 -9.75
CA ILE A 137 -19.46 -7.41 -9.85
C ILE A 137 -20.05 -7.42 -11.26
N VAL A 138 -21.30 -7.84 -11.35
CA VAL A 138 -22.01 -8.00 -12.62
C VAL A 138 -23.11 -6.95 -12.75
N ASN A 139 -23.11 -6.21 -13.85
CA ASN A 139 -24.24 -5.35 -14.17
C ASN A 139 -25.44 -6.20 -14.62
N GLN A 140 -26.51 -6.23 -13.83
CA GLN A 140 -27.73 -7.00 -14.10
C GLN A 140 -28.34 -6.72 -15.48
N ARG A 141 -28.21 -5.51 -16.05
CA ARG A 141 -28.79 -5.18 -17.37
C ARG A 141 -28.00 -5.75 -18.53
N HIS A 142 -26.70 -5.96 -18.37
CA HIS A 142 -25.80 -6.29 -19.49
C HIS A 142 -24.99 -7.56 -19.27
N GLY A 143 -25.05 -8.17 -18.08
CA GLY A 143 -24.23 -9.33 -17.72
C GLY A 143 -22.72 -9.05 -17.77
N LYS A 144 -22.32 -7.77 -17.87
CA LYS A 144 -20.93 -7.35 -18.04
C LYS A 144 -20.38 -6.78 -16.74
N PHE A 145 -19.11 -7.07 -16.52
CA PHE A 145 -18.29 -6.44 -15.49
C PHE A 145 -18.30 -4.91 -15.66
N THR A 146 -18.46 -4.17 -14.56
CA THR A 146 -18.33 -2.71 -14.56
C THR A 146 -16.88 -2.36 -14.23
N PRO A 147 -16.09 -1.83 -15.20
CA PRO A 147 -14.70 -1.46 -14.93
C PRO A 147 -14.66 -0.31 -13.92
N ILE A 148 -13.68 -0.36 -13.02
CA ILE A 148 -13.38 0.73 -12.09
C ILE A 148 -12.09 1.45 -12.50
N TRP A 149 -11.94 2.71 -12.12
CA TRP A 149 -10.67 3.42 -12.31
C TRP A 149 -9.59 2.77 -11.43
N LYS A 150 -8.39 2.63 -12.00
CA LYS A 150 -7.18 2.15 -11.32
C LYS A 150 -6.05 3.13 -11.61
N PRO A 151 -5.20 3.49 -10.63
CA PRO A 151 -4.07 4.37 -10.87
C PRO A 151 -3.10 3.75 -11.87
N SER A 152 -2.62 4.56 -12.82
CA SER A 152 -1.77 4.08 -13.91
C SER A 152 -0.30 4.13 -13.49
N LEU A 153 0.20 3.09 -12.82
CA LEU A 153 1.55 3.05 -12.29
C LEU A 153 2.56 2.38 -13.25
N ALA A 154 3.79 2.88 -13.28
CA ALA A 154 4.93 2.23 -13.90
C ALA A 154 6.14 2.25 -12.97
N THR A 155 7.17 1.49 -13.34
CA THR A 155 8.42 1.40 -12.59
C THR A 155 9.62 1.79 -13.43
N VAL A 156 10.68 2.25 -12.75
CA VAL A 156 12.03 2.37 -13.32
C VAL A 156 12.97 1.57 -12.41
N PRO A 157 13.65 0.51 -12.88
CA PRO A 157 13.62 -0.03 -14.24
C PRO A 157 12.22 -0.51 -14.67
N PRO A 158 11.93 -0.55 -15.99
CA PRO A 158 10.65 -1.04 -16.49
C PRO A 158 10.47 -2.51 -16.12
N HIS A 159 9.24 -2.89 -15.80
CA HIS A 159 8.86 -4.26 -15.50
C HIS A 159 7.98 -4.83 -16.61
N VAL A 160 7.98 -6.16 -16.73
CA VAL A 160 6.93 -6.87 -17.47
C VAL A 160 5.80 -7.14 -16.47
N ALA A 161 4.66 -6.49 -16.68
CA ALA A 161 3.48 -6.68 -15.83
C ALA A 161 2.90 -8.08 -16.08
N ASP A 162 2.97 -8.95 -15.07
CA ASP A 162 2.18 -10.17 -15.05
C ASP A 162 0.76 -9.80 -14.58
N LYS A 163 -0.19 -9.77 -15.53
CA LYS A 163 -1.59 -9.45 -15.24
C LYS A 163 -2.38 -10.67 -14.76
N SER A 164 -1.82 -11.87 -14.81
CA SER A 164 -2.55 -13.10 -14.49
C SER A 164 -2.92 -13.22 -13.01
N ASN A 165 -2.13 -12.59 -12.13
CA ASN A 165 -2.32 -12.62 -10.68
C ASN A 165 -2.81 -11.28 -10.11
N GLU A 166 -3.32 -10.37 -10.96
CA GLU A 166 -3.87 -9.12 -10.47
C GLU A 166 -5.22 -9.36 -9.79
N THR A 167 -5.39 -8.86 -8.57
CA THR A 167 -6.68 -8.92 -7.87
C THR A 167 -7.07 -7.55 -7.36
N THR A 168 -8.37 -7.24 -7.40
CA THR A 168 -8.91 -5.97 -6.92
C THR A 168 -10.09 -6.21 -6.00
N TRP A 169 -10.02 -5.65 -4.80
CA TRP A 169 -10.98 -5.83 -3.72
C TRP A 169 -11.62 -4.50 -3.38
N LEU A 170 -12.94 -4.49 -3.24
CA LEU A 170 -13.75 -3.34 -2.87
C LEU A 170 -14.28 -3.53 -1.45
N ARG A 171 -14.08 -2.52 -0.62
CA ARG A 171 -14.70 -2.37 0.69
C ARG A 171 -16.04 -1.67 0.55
N GLN A 172 -16.94 -1.95 1.50
CA GLN A 172 -18.29 -1.39 1.50
C GLN A 172 -18.33 0.15 1.46
N ASP A 173 -17.36 0.81 2.10
CA ASP A 173 -17.23 2.28 2.17
C ASP A 173 -16.66 2.93 0.90
N GLY A 174 -16.30 2.14 -0.12
CA GLY A 174 -15.66 2.63 -1.34
C GLY A 174 -14.14 2.63 -1.29
N GLY A 175 -13.53 2.09 -0.22
CA GLY A 175 -12.11 1.78 -0.21
C GLY A 175 -11.79 0.66 -1.21
N VAL A 176 -10.69 0.81 -1.96
CA VAL A 176 -10.26 -0.17 -2.95
C VAL A 176 -8.84 -0.61 -2.64
N MET A 177 -8.60 -1.91 -2.71
CA MET A 177 -7.28 -2.52 -2.60
C MET A 177 -6.99 -3.31 -3.87
N ARG A 178 -5.85 -3.04 -4.52
CA ARG A 178 -5.38 -3.77 -5.69
C ARG A 178 -4.02 -4.37 -5.40
N THR A 179 -3.85 -5.65 -5.74
CA THR A 179 -2.58 -6.35 -5.64
C THR A 179 -2.11 -6.74 -7.04
N GLN A 180 -0.85 -6.49 -7.34
CA GLN A 180 -0.23 -6.83 -8.62
C GLN A 180 1.17 -7.39 -8.38
N SER A 181 1.47 -8.58 -8.90
CA SER A 181 2.82 -9.14 -8.84
C SER A 181 3.74 -8.48 -9.86
N ILE A 182 4.92 -8.06 -9.40
CA ILE A 182 5.89 -7.29 -10.18
C ILE A 182 7.23 -8.01 -10.20
N ASN A 183 7.84 -8.13 -11.38
CA ASN A 183 9.18 -8.66 -11.59
C ASN A 183 10.07 -7.58 -12.20
N ILE A 184 11.15 -7.22 -11.51
CA ILE A 184 12.10 -6.20 -11.94
C ILE A 184 13.52 -6.76 -11.90
N VAL A 185 14.32 -6.41 -12.90
CA VAL A 185 15.77 -6.59 -12.88
C VAL A 185 16.40 -5.20 -12.82
N ALA A 186 17.05 -4.90 -11.70
CA ALA A 186 17.69 -3.62 -11.45
C ALA A 186 19.21 -3.73 -11.59
N ALA A 187 19.78 -2.88 -12.43
CA ALA A 187 21.22 -2.68 -12.49
C ALA A 187 21.69 -1.84 -11.27
N PRO A 188 22.97 -1.93 -10.88
CA PRO A 188 23.55 -1.07 -9.85
C PRO A 188 23.36 0.42 -10.17
N ALA A 189 23.08 1.22 -9.15
CA ALA A 189 22.89 2.65 -9.29
C ALA A 189 24.19 3.36 -9.72
N PRO A 190 24.12 4.43 -10.54
CA PRO A 190 25.31 5.18 -10.93
C PRO A 190 26.12 5.65 -9.71
N GLY A 191 27.41 5.33 -9.69
CA GLY A 191 28.30 5.65 -8.56
C GLY A 191 28.46 4.53 -7.52
N SER A 192 27.76 3.39 -7.66
CA SER A 192 28.20 2.16 -6.99
C SER A 192 29.51 1.69 -7.64
N GLY A 193 30.55 1.47 -6.86
CA GLY A 193 31.77 0.86 -7.39
C GLY A 193 31.51 -0.59 -7.85
N PRO A 194 32.47 -1.19 -8.57
CA PRO A 194 32.28 -2.52 -9.14
C PRO A 194 32.01 -3.55 -8.05
N PHE A 195 31.02 -4.42 -8.27
CA PHE A 195 30.48 -5.38 -7.29
C PHE A 195 31.56 -6.23 -6.57
N ASN A 196 32.66 -6.52 -7.26
CA ASN A 196 33.77 -7.32 -6.72
C ASN A 196 34.70 -6.52 -5.79
N GLU A 197 34.81 -5.20 -5.99
CA GLU A 197 35.77 -4.32 -5.31
C GLU A 197 35.13 -3.46 -4.21
N THR A 198 33.80 -3.42 -4.12
CA THR A 198 33.08 -2.66 -3.10
C THR A 198 32.44 -3.51 -2.02
N ASP A 199 32.49 -3.01 -0.80
CA ASP A 199 31.78 -3.57 0.35
C ASP A 199 30.28 -3.28 0.33
N SER A 200 29.81 -2.40 -0.57
CA SER A 200 28.39 -2.14 -0.73
C SER A 200 27.98 -1.77 -2.15
N VAL A 201 26.84 -2.30 -2.58
CA VAL A 201 26.22 -2.01 -3.88
C VAL A 201 24.80 -1.50 -3.64
N HIS A 202 24.42 -0.46 -4.37
CA HIS A 202 23.14 0.21 -4.23
C HIS A 202 22.28 -0.03 -5.47
N TYR A 203 21.01 -0.36 -5.28
CA TYR A 203 20.02 -0.51 -6.33
C TYR A 203 18.84 0.39 -6.01
N VAL A 204 18.22 0.97 -7.04
CA VAL A 204 17.11 1.90 -6.89
C VAL A 204 15.98 1.47 -7.81
N VAL A 205 14.77 1.38 -7.27
CA VAL A 205 13.55 1.20 -8.05
C VAL A 205 12.60 2.34 -7.73
N LYS A 206 12.06 2.95 -8.78
CA LYS A 206 11.06 4.01 -8.68
C LYS A 206 9.70 3.51 -9.12
N ILE A 207 8.64 3.97 -8.48
CA ILE A 207 7.23 3.73 -8.83
C ILE A 207 6.59 5.09 -9.04
N TYR A 208 5.95 5.31 -10.18
CA TYR A 208 5.40 6.62 -10.53
C TYR A 208 4.08 6.50 -11.31
N SER A 209 3.24 7.55 -11.26
CA SER A 209 2.07 7.64 -12.12
C SER A 209 2.46 8.02 -13.54
N THR A 210 1.94 7.31 -14.53
CA THR A 210 2.20 7.53 -15.96
C THR A 210 1.23 8.48 -16.63
N ARG A 211 0.04 8.68 -16.05
CA ARG A 211 -1.05 9.45 -16.66
C ARG A 211 -1.50 10.62 -15.82
N GLU A 212 -1.41 10.50 -14.50
CA GLU A 212 -1.94 11.49 -13.58
C GLU A 212 -0.81 12.32 -12.95
N PHE A 213 -0.93 13.64 -13.04
CA PHE A 213 -0.04 14.55 -12.34
C PHE A 213 -0.22 14.44 -10.82
N GLN A 214 0.79 14.88 -10.07
CA GLN A 214 0.77 14.86 -8.60
C GLN A 214 -0.44 15.59 -8.01
N SER A 215 -0.94 16.63 -8.68
CA SER A 215 -2.14 17.37 -8.28
C SER A 215 -3.44 16.55 -8.37
N ARG A 216 -3.45 15.44 -9.12
CA ARG A 216 -4.61 14.54 -9.26
C ARG A 216 -4.43 13.22 -8.53
N VAL A 217 -3.22 12.67 -8.54
CA VAL A 217 -2.89 11.42 -7.86
C VAL A 217 -1.59 11.61 -7.09
N ALA A 218 -1.68 11.42 -5.77
CA ALA A 218 -0.54 11.46 -4.87
C ALA A 218 -0.25 10.06 -4.35
N LEU A 219 0.97 9.58 -4.60
CA LEU A 219 1.47 8.30 -4.10
C LEU A 219 2.13 8.53 -2.74
N GLN A 220 1.86 7.64 -1.80
CA GLN A 220 2.47 7.66 -0.48
C GLN A 220 2.80 6.24 -0.02
N TRP A 221 3.90 6.07 0.71
CA TRP A 221 4.20 4.80 1.35
C TRP A 221 3.25 4.55 2.53
N ASN A 222 2.90 3.29 2.76
CA ASN A 222 2.31 2.90 4.04
C ASN A 222 3.37 3.09 5.14
N ILE A 223 3.18 4.10 5.98
CA ILE A 223 4.18 4.53 6.98
C ILE A 223 4.39 3.47 8.07
N SER A 224 3.36 2.68 8.38
CA SER A 224 3.42 1.67 9.43
C SER A 224 4.20 0.44 8.98
N GLU A 225 3.95 -0.03 7.77
CA GLU A 225 4.57 -1.24 7.22
C GLU A 225 4.73 -1.11 5.71
N PRO A 226 5.81 -0.49 5.21
CA PRO A 226 6.01 -0.32 3.78
C PRO A 226 6.46 -1.61 3.08
N PHE A 227 7.07 -2.55 3.83
CA PHE A 227 7.65 -3.79 3.32
C PHE A 227 7.29 -5.00 4.19
N ARG A 228 6.86 -6.10 3.57
CA ARG A 228 6.76 -7.43 4.20
C ARG A 228 7.55 -8.47 3.41
N PHE A 229 8.62 -9.00 3.99
CA PHE A 229 9.45 -10.05 3.38
C PHE A 229 8.88 -11.44 3.63
N ILE A 230 8.95 -12.31 2.62
CA ILE A 230 8.78 -13.74 2.86
C ILE A 230 10.12 -14.27 3.35
N SER A 231 10.12 -14.85 4.54
CA SER A 231 11.24 -15.58 5.14
C SER A 231 11.88 -16.56 4.12
N PRO A 232 13.21 -16.75 4.13
CA PRO A 232 14.14 -16.31 5.15
C PRO A 232 14.59 -14.86 4.94
N ASN A 233 14.80 -14.20 6.09
CA ASN A 233 15.34 -12.87 6.32
C ASN A 233 16.12 -12.25 5.13
N PRO A 234 16.01 -10.94 4.82
CA PRO A 234 16.91 -10.21 3.90
C PRO A 234 18.42 -10.33 4.20
N GLU A 235 18.79 -11.06 5.25
CA GLU A 235 20.16 -11.37 5.65
C GLU A 235 20.80 -12.53 4.88
N ASN A 236 20.05 -13.36 4.14
CA ASN A 236 20.62 -14.50 3.41
C ASN A 236 20.05 -14.62 2.00
N LEU A 237 20.57 -13.81 1.08
CA LEU A 237 20.32 -13.91 -0.36
C LEU A 237 20.74 -15.27 -0.97
N THR A 238 21.47 -16.11 -0.23
CA THR A 238 21.66 -17.56 -0.46
C THR A 238 22.49 -18.10 0.71
N TYR A 239 22.39 -19.40 1.05
CA TYR A 239 23.23 -20.07 2.07
C TYR A 239 24.76 -19.92 1.84
N SER A 240 25.18 -19.40 0.69
CA SER A 240 26.56 -19.22 0.25
C SER A 240 26.99 -17.75 0.06
N ASN A 241 26.10 -16.76 0.25
CA ASN A 241 26.39 -15.37 -0.09
C ASN A 241 26.45 -14.45 1.15
N PRO A 242 27.59 -13.82 1.43
CA PRO A 242 27.79 -12.97 2.61
C PRO A 242 27.23 -11.56 2.35
N TRP A 243 25.94 -11.42 2.03
CA TRP A 243 25.36 -10.11 1.71
C TRP A 243 24.12 -9.84 2.55
N ARG A 244 24.14 -8.73 3.29
CA ARG A 244 23.01 -8.17 4.01
C ARG A 244 22.31 -7.14 3.14
N VAL A 245 20.98 -7.17 3.09
CA VAL A 245 20.18 -6.16 2.38
C VAL A 245 19.58 -5.17 3.37
N ASP A 246 19.95 -3.89 3.25
CA ASP A 246 19.22 -2.79 3.87
C ASP A 246 18.23 -2.19 2.86
N ILE A 247 17.02 -1.86 3.30
CA ILE A 247 15.99 -1.24 2.46
C ILE A 247 15.69 0.17 2.93
N THR A 248 15.55 1.09 1.99
CA THR A 248 15.13 2.47 2.23
C THR A 248 13.94 2.83 1.37
N THR A 249 13.05 3.68 1.89
CA THR A 249 11.92 4.23 1.15
C THR A 249 11.97 5.74 1.14
N GLY A 250 11.47 6.34 0.06
CA GLY A 250 11.41 7.79 -0.06
C GLY A 250 10.41 8.25 -1.12
N GLN A 251 10.22 9.56 -1.20
CA GLN A 251 9.64 10.20 -2.37
C GLN A 251 10.75 10.54 -3.36
N CYS A 252 10.43 10.50 -4.65
CA CYS A 252 11.31 10.97 -5.71
C CYS A 252 10.68 12.14 -6.46
N ASP A 253 11.55 12.94 -7.09
CA ASP A 253 11.11 13.93 -8.06
C ASP A 253 11.12 13.33 -9.46
N MET A 254 9.97 13.40 -10.12
CA MET A 254 9.84 13.01 -11.51
C MET A 254 9.05 14.07 -12.26
N HIS A 255 9.69 14.63 -13.28
CA HIS A 255 9.12 15.65 -14.14
C HIS A 255 9.00 15.08 -15.55
N VAL A 256 7.88 15.34 -16.21
CA VAL A 256 7.75 15.04 -17.64
C VAL A 256 7.80 16.35 -18.40
N ASN A 257 8.67 16.41 -19.39
CA ASN A 257 8.74 17.56 -20.28
C ASN A 257 7.79 17.32 -21.45
N TRP A 258 6.66 18.02 -21.48
CA TRP A 258 5.69 17.97 -22.58
C TRP A 258 5.97 19.12 -23.57
N GLY A 259 7.18 19.15 -24.14
CA GLY A 259 7.60 20.20 -25.07
C GLY A 259 7.87 21.55 -24.38
N ASP A 260 7.46 22.65 -25.01
CA ASP A 260 7.79 24.04 -24.59
C ASP A 260 6.99 24.58 -23.39
N PHE A 261 6.11 23.77 -22.78
CA PHE A 261 5.24 24.23 -21.69
C PHE A 261 5.39 23.38 -20.43
N LEU A 262 5.72 24.06 -19.32
CA LEU A 262 5.61 23.69 -17.90
C LEU A 262 6.03 22.25 -17.53
N LEU A 263 7.17 22.15 -16.84
CA LEU A 263 7.56 20.96 -16.07
C LEU A 263 6.43 20.59 -15.11
N THR A 264 5.68 19.55 -15.46
CA THR A 264 4.60 19.04 -14.62
C THR A 264 5.14 17.87 -13.79
N LYS A 265 4.92 17.97 -12.47
CA LYS A 265 5.42 16.97 -11.52
C LYS A 265 4.50 15.76 -11.48
N LEU A 266 5.07 14.59 -11.67
CA LEU A 266 4.43 13.31 -11.42
C LEU A 266 4.66 12.90 -9.98
N SER A 267 3.70 12.19 -9.41
CA SER A 267 3.92 11.56 -8.12
C SER A 267 4.84 10.34 -8.29
N CYS A 268 5.88 10.27 -7.47
CA CYS A 268 6.94 9.27 -7.57
C CYS A 268 7.37 8.81 -6.17
N LEU A 269 7.48 7.50 -5.99
CA LEU A 269 8.04 6.83 -4.82
C LEU A 269 9.31 6.09 -5.20
N GLU A 270 10.28 6.07 -4.30
CA GLU A 270 11.55 5.39 -4.47
C GLU A 270 11.72 4.33 -3.39
N MET A 271 12.22 3.16 -3.79
CA MET A 271 12.74 2.13 -2.90
C MET A 271 14.19 1.83 -3.27
N GLY A 272 15.05 1.88 -2.26
CA GLY A 272 16.47 1.60 -2.37
C GLY A 272 16.82 0.28 -1.70
N PHE A 273 17.67 -0.52 -2.34
CA PHE A 273 18.23 -1.74 -1.80
C PHE A 273 19.75 -1.58 -1.72
N LYS A 274 20.29 -1.55 -0.51
CA LYS A 274 21.72 -1.50 -0.26
C LYS A 274 22.20 -2.86 0.19
N LEU A 275 22.93 -3.54 -0.69
CA LEU A 275 23.59 -4.79 -0.38
C LEU A 275 24.94 -4.47 0.27
N ARG A 276 25.21 -5.01 1.45
CA ARG A 276 26.50 -4.89 2.14
C ARG A 276 27.12 -6.24 2.36
N ARG A 277 28.42 -6.36 2.10
CA ARG A 277 29.15 -7.59 2.33
C ARG A 277 29.28 -7.80 3.85
N VAL A 278 28.73 -8.90 4.35
CA VAL A 278 28.96 -9.38 5.71
C VAL A 278 30.38 -9.92 5.71
N GLN A 279 31.33 -9.17 6.27
CA GLN A 279 32.66 -9.73 6.51
C GLN A 279 32.46 -10.99 7.36
N LYS A 280 32.94 -12.15 6.86
CA LYS A 280 33.11 -13.30 7.74
C LYS A 280 33.97 -12.79 8.90
N PRO A 281 33.60 -13.04 10.17
CA PRO A 281 34.56 -12.81 11.24
C PRO A 281 35.82 -13.53 10.81
N GLU A 282 36.90 -12.78 10.66
CA GLU A 282 38.23 -13.35 10.55
C GLU A 282 38.33 -14.26 11.77
N VAL A 283 38.20 -15.57 11.57
CA VAL A 283 38.80 -16.49 12.50
C VAL A 283 40.27 -16.16 12.33
N LYS A 284 40.77 -15.26 13.17
CA LYS A 284 42.19 -15.21 13.49
C LYS A 284 42.49 -16.60 14.00
N ILE A 285 42.82 -17.51 13.09
CA ILE A 285 43.71 -18.60 13.42
C ILE A 285 44.93 -17.84 13.89
N PRO A 286 45.30 -17.91 15.18
CA PRO A 286 46.48 -17.22 15.64
C PRO A 286 47.65 -17.78 14.84
N ASP A 287 48.15 -16.99 13.89
CA ASP A 287 49.44 -17.23 13.30
C ASP A 287 50.44 -17.20 14.45
N ASN A 288 51.07 -18.36 14.69
CA ASN A 288 51.91 -18.70 15.84
C ASN A 288 51.19 -18.99 17.16
N LEU A 289 50.42 -20.09 17.20
CA LEU A 289 50.61 -20.98 18.34
C LEU A 289 51.94 -21.71 18.14
N ASN A 290 52.99 -21.11 18.68
CA ASN A 290 54.27 -21.77 18.93
C ASN A 290 54.04 -22.90 19.95
N THR A 291 53.36 -23.97 19.53
CA THR A 291 53.08 -25.19 20.31
C THR A 291 54.36 -25.89 20.77
N ASN A 292 55.50 -25.57 20.14
CA ASN A 292 56.79 -26.04 20.59
C ASN A 292 57.25 -25.36 21.88
N SER A 293 56.86 -24.11 22.17
CA SER A 293 57.28 -23.43 23.41
C SER A 293 56.49 -23.90 24.62
N THR A 294 55.16 -24.03 24.50
CA THR A 294 54.31 -24.44 25.63
C THR A 294 54.48 -25.91 25.98
N VAL A 295 54.67 -26.80 25.00
CA VAL A 295 54.96 -28.22 25.27
C VAL A 295 56.35 -28.40 25.87
N LEU A 296 57.35 -27.65 25.41
CA LEU A 296 58.70 -27.70 25.95
C LEU A 296 58.74 -27.13 27.38
N GLU A 297 58.05 -26.03 27.67
CA GLU A 297 57.91 -25.49 29.03
C GLU A 297 57.17 -26.46 29.96
N LEU A 298 56.11 -27.12 29.48
CA LEU A 298 55.39 -28.13 30.27
C LEU A 298 56.27 -29.35 30.55
N LEU A 299 57.08 -29.77 29.57
CA LEU A 299 58.05 -30.86 29.72
C LEU A 299 59.17 -30.48 30.70
N PHE A 300 59.71 -29.26 30.63
CA PHE A 300 60.71 -28.78 31.58
C PHE A 300 60.14 -28.65 32.99
N ALA A 301 58.92 -28.16 33.15
CA ALA A 301 58.24 -28.10 34.44
C ALA A 301 58.01 -29.49 35.01
N ALA A 302 57.49 -30.43 34.20
CA ALA A 302 57.25 -31.80 34.60
C ALA A 302 58.55 -32.52 34.99
N TYR A 303 59.60 -32.45 34.15
CA TYR A 303 60.91 -33.02 34.46
C TYR A 303 61.55 -32.39 35.69
N GLY A 304 61.45 -31.06 35.84
CA GLY A 304 61.95 -30.35 37.02
C GLY A 304 61.27 -30.82 38.30
N THR A 305 59.94 -30.97 38.30
CA THR A 305 59.20 -31.50 39.45
C THR A 305 59.53 -32.96 39.75
N ILE A 306 59.66 -33.81 38.74
CA ILE A 306 60.03 -35.21 38.92
C ILE A 306 61.44 -35.31 39.53
N LEU A 307 62.40 -34.51 39.04
CA LEU A 307 63.75 -34.49 39.57
C LEU A 307 63.80 -33.99 41.03
N CYS A 308 62.99 -32.99 41.37
CA CYS A 308 62.87 -32.50 42.75
C CYS A 308 62.26 -33.54 43.68
N ILE A 309 61.23 -34.27 43.24
CA ILE A 309 60.61 -35.35 44.01
C ILE A 309 61.60 -36.50 44.23
N ILE A 310 62.32 -36.91 43.18
CA ILE A 310 63.36 -37.94 43.29
C ILE A 310 64.48 -37.47 44.24
N SER A 311 64.96 -36.24 44.09
CA SER A 311 66.02 -35.69 44.95
C SER A 311 65.57 -35.56 46.40
N PHE A 312 64.31 -35.17 46.65
CA PHE A 312 63.72 -35.14 47.98
C PHE A 312 63.62 -36.54 48.58
N HIS A 313 63.21 -37.55 47.81
CA HIS A 313 63.17 -38.93 48.28
C HIS A 313 64.56 -39.52 48.52
N VAL A 314 65.53 -39.24 47.65
CA VAL A 314 66.93 -39.65 47.83
C VAL A 314 67.53 -38.99 49.05
N TYR A 315 67.34 -37.68 49.24
CA TYR A 315 67.78 -36.96 50.44
C TYR A 315 67.09 -37.49 51.70
N ARG A 316 65.79 -37.81 51.64
CA ARG A 316 65.05 -38.38 52.77
C ARG A 316 65.48 -39.80 53.13
N VAL A 317 65.92 -40.59 52.13
CA VAL A 317 66.48 -41.94 52.34
C VAL A 317 67.92 -41.83 52.87
N TYR A 318 68.74 -40.94 52.32
CA TYR A 318 70.11 -40.70 52.79
C TYR A 318 70.17 -40.06 54.18
N SER A 319 69.25 -39.15 54.53
CA SER A 319 69.19 -38.55 55.88
C SER A 319 68.64 -39.50 56.94
N ARG A 320 68.06 -40.64 56.54
CA ARG A 320 67.60 -41.72 57.45
C ARG A 320 68.55 -42.91 57.51
N ALA A 321 69.41 -43.07 56.52
CA ALA A 321 70.52 -44.01 56.58
C ALA A 321 71.69 -43.29 57.27
N GLU A 322 71.90 -43.57 58.56
CA GLU A 322 73.13 -43.22 59.28
C GLU A 322 74.33 -43.92 58.63
N PHE A 323 74.82 -43.39 57.51
CA PHE A 323 76.08 -43.75 56.87
C PHE A 323 76.47 -42.53 56.03
N LEU A 324 77.46 -41.70 56.35
CA LEU A 324 78.73 -41.82 57.06
C LEU A 324 79.24 -40.38 57.30
N PRO A 325 80.50 -40.20 57.72
CA PRO A 325 81.07 -40.18 59.07
C PRO A 325 80.93 -38.83 59.80
#